data_AF-A0A7W1YUT0-F1
#
_entry.id   AF-A0A7W1YUT0-F1
#
_cell.length_a   1.000
_cell.length_b   1.000
_cell.length_c   1.000
_cell.angle_alpha   90.00
_cell.angle_beta   90.00
_cell.angle_gamma   90.00
#
_symmetry.space_group_name_H-M   'P 1'
#
loop_
_entity.id
_entity.type
_entity.pdbx_description
1 polymer ?
#
loop_
_entity_poly.entity_id
_entity_poly.type
_entity_poly.pdbx_seq_one_letter_code
_entity_poly.pdbx_strand_id
1 'polypeptide(L)'
;MTKEVITHELKHALTDFLNKNRAAELVNTYLFYVEKKFQLDPVLYPKEKRIYQSADEIVKRLEQEGKLWHETEIKIGLHPPSVNEQTTKIYICPFTGKVFGDNTHPSPLDAIYDWVSKCPENTERVGGLKVKRFFISEDPEVIQGYIAKTKPKAPITKIVYSSVLNGKLFNSKAGVINDFKQNYLKHFSLMEVQNQNNYEIETHFLTFIQKHLAEDRITAFVEALADQEEFTPFVEQWLE
;
A
#
# COMPACT_ATOMS: atom_id res chain seq x y z
N MET A 1 41.97 -4.21 22.77
CA MET A 1 41.02 -4.65 21.73
C MET A 1 39.77 -5.16 22.43
N THR A 2 38.61 -4.57 22.17
CA THR A 2 37.33 -5.09 22.69
C THR A 2 36.97 -6.33 21.89
N LYS A 3 37.04 -7.50 22.53
CA LYS A 3 36.69 -8.79 21.94
C LYS A 3 35.23 -8.76 21.46
N GLU A 4 34.98 -8.97 20.16
CA GLU A 4 33.61 -9.05 19.67
C GLU A 4 32.94 -10.31 20.23
N VAL A 5 31.79 -10.15 20.88
CA VAL A 5 31.03 -11.28 21.44
C VAL A 5 29.93 -11.66 20.46
N ILE A 6 29.99 -12.87 19.92
CA ILE A 6 28.95 -13.43 19.06
C ILE A 6 27.87 -14.03 19.95
N THR A 7 26.70 -13.39 19.98
CA THR A 7 25.53 -13.88 20.72
C THR A 7 25.01 -15.20 20.14
N HIS A 8 24.29 -15.99 20.92
CA HIS A 8 23.71 -17.27 20.47
C HIS A 8 22.80 -17.12 19.22
N GLU A 9 22.01 -16.05 19.15
CA GLU A 9 21.14 -15.77 17.99
C GLU A 9 21.96 -15.52 16.71
N LEU A 10 22.99 -14.67 16.81
CA LEU A 10 23.91 -14.41 15.70
C LEU A 10 24.69 -15.65 15.29
N LYS A 11 25.12 -16.47 16.25
CA LYS A 11 25.78 -17.76 15.99
C LYS A 11 24.88 -18.66 15.16
N HIS A 12 23.62 -18.86 15.58
CA HIS A 12 22.67 -19.67 14.83
C HIS A 12 22.44 -19.13 13.40
N ALA A 13 22.23 -17.82 13.26
CA ALA A 13 22.02 -17.19 11.96
C ALA A 13 23.24 -17.34 11.03
N LEU A 14 24.46 -17.21 11.57
CA LEU A 14 25.71 -17.39 10.82
C LEU A 14 25.92 -18.84 10.40
N THR A 15 25.68 -19.80 11.30
CA THR A 15 25.76 -21.23 10.98
C THR A 15 24.80 -21.59 9.87
N ASP A 16 23.54 -21.13 9.93
CA ASP A 16 22.56 -21.34 8.86
C ASP A 16 23.00 -20.73 7.53
N PHE A 17 23.56 -19.53 7.56
CA PHE A 17 24.05 -18.83 6.38
C PHE A 17 25.21 -19.56 5.72
N LEU A 18 26.23 -19.94 6.50
CA LEU A 18 27.43 -20.63 6.03
C LEU A 18 27.13 -22.06 5.54
N ASN A 19 26.20 -22.77 6.19
CA ASN A 19 25.77 -24.08 5.75
C ASN A 19 25.07 -24.04 4.39
N LYS A 20 24.28 -22.98 4.13
CA LYS A 20 23.62 -22.76 2.83
C LYS A 20 24.58 -22.26 1.77
N ASN A 21 25.62 -21.51 2.17
CA ASN A 21 26.59 -20.88 1.29
C ASN A 21 28.01 -21.35 1.63
N ARG A 22 28.32 -22.62 1.36
CA ARG A 22 29.61 -23.23 1.74
C ARG A 22 30.86 -22.55 1.15
N ALA A 23 30.69 -21.80 0.06
CA ALA A 23 31.76 -21.01 -0.57
C ALA A 23 31.60 -19.49 -0.31
N ALA A 24 30.93 -19.12 0.79
CA ALA A 24 30.76 -17.71 1.13
C ALA A 24 32.12 -17.07 1.43
N GLU A 25 32.41 -15.96 0.74
CA GLU A 25 33.60 -15.16 1.00
C GLU A 25 33.52 -14.47 2.37
N LEU A 26 34.68 -14.15 2.94
CA LEU A 26 34.80 -13.48 4.24
C LEU A 26 33.98 -12.18 4.29
N VAL A 27 34.13 -11.32 3.28
CA VAL A 27 33.45 -10.01 3.23
C VAL A 27 31.93 -10.19 3.18
N ASN A 28 31.43 -11.13 2.38
CA ASN A 28 30.00 -11.43 2.27
C ASN A 28 29.43 -11.95 3.59
N THR A 29 30.15 -12.85 4.26
CA THR A 29 29.77 -13.36 5.57
C THR A 29 29.78 -12.26 6.62
N TYR A 30 30.78 -11.38 6.58
CA TYR A 30 30.88 -10.24 7.47
C TYR A 30 29.73 -9.24 7.26
N LEU A 31 29.36 -8.95 6.01
CA LEU A 31 28.22 -8.09 5.70
C LEU A 31 26.91 -8.69 6.20
N PHE A 32 26.71 -10.01 6.06
CA PHE A 32 25.56 -10.69 6.67
C PHE A 32 25.57 -10.57 8.19
N TYR A 33 26.73 -10.75 8.84
CA TYR A 33 26.88 -10.55 10.29
C TYR A 33 26.50 -9.12 10.71
N VAL A 34 27.01 -8.10 10.02
CA VAL A 34 26.72 -6.69 10.30
C VAL A 34 25.23 -6.40 10.13
N GLU A 35 24.63 -6.89 9.04
CA GLU A 35 23.18 -6.75 8.80
C GLU A 35 22.36 -7.30 9.97
N LYS A 36 22.69 -8.51 10.46
CA LYS A 36 21.96 -9.12 11.59
C LYS A 36 22.27 -8.46 12.92
N LYS A 37 23.53 -8.13 13.19
CA LYS A 37 23.98 -7.48 14.43
C LYS A 37 23.29 -6.14 14.67
N PHE A 38 23.11 -5.36 13.59
CA PHE A 38 22.49 -4.03 13.66
C PHE A 38 21.03 -4.01 13.20
N GLN A 39 20.44 -5.18 12.93
CA GLN A 39 19.06 -5.33 12.45
C GLN A 39 18.74 -4.40 11.27
N LEU A 40 19.67 -4.35 10.32
CA LEU A 40 19.54 -3.51 9.14
C LEU A 40 18.49 -4.13 8.21
N ASP A 41 17.68 -3.28 7.62
CA ASP A 41 16.73 -3.64 6.56
C ASP A 41 16.82 -2.62 5.42
N PRO A 42 17.93 -2.63 4.66
CA PRO A 42 18.15 -1.67 3.59
C PRO A 42 17.03 -1.70 2.56
N VAL A 43 16.60 -0.53 2.12
CA VAL A 43 15.53 -0.39 1.13
C VAL A 43 15.91 0.56 0.03
N LEU A 44 15.71 0.14 -1.22
CA LEU A 44 15.77 0.99 -2.40
C LEU A 44 14.43 1.69 -2.57
N TYR A 45 14.47 3.00 -2.76
CA TYR A 45 13.36 3.77 -3.29
C TYR A 45 13.57 4.05 -4.78
N PRO A 46 12.89 3.34 -5.69
CA PRO A 46 13.18 3.41 -7.13
C PRO A 46 12.99 4.80 -7.73
N LYS A 47 12.03 5.59 -7.19
CA LYS A 47 11.73 6.95 -7.69
C LYS A 47 12.92 7.89 -7.51
N GLU A 48 13.66 7.77 -6.41
CA GLU A 48 14.86 8.57 -6.14
C GLU A 48 16.16 7.85 -6.51
N LYS A 49 16.07 6.59 -6.96
CA LYS A 49 17.23 5.73 -7.24
C LYS A 49 18.23 5.71 -6.08
N ARG A 50 17.71 5.73 -4.85
CA ARG A 50 18.51 5.83 -3.62
C ARG A 50 18.17 4.73 -2.64
N ILE A 51 19.20 4.18 -2.01
CA ILE A 51 19.13 3.14 -0.98
C ILE A 51 19.25 3.79 0.39
N TYR A 52 18.33 3.44 1.28
CA TYR A 52 18.25 3.91 2.66
C TYR A 52 18.53 2.76 3.63
N GLN A 53 18.92 3.06 4.86
CA GLN A 53 19.23 2.04 5.87
C GLN A 53 17.96 1.28 6.29
N SER A 54 16.81 1.94 6.26
CA SER A 54 15.52 1.35 6.64
C SER A 54 14.33 2.05 5.98
N ALA A 55 13.20 1.34 5.92
CA ALA A 55 11.92 1.91 5.50
C ALA A 55 11.45 3.07 6.39
N ASP A 56 11.77 3.05 7.69
CA ASP A 56 11.39 4.12 8.61
C ASP A 56 12.16 5.42 8.37
N GLU A 57 13.42 5.32 8.01
CA GLU A 57 14.27 6.48 7.72
C GLU A 57 13.75 7.27 6.54
N ILE A 58 13.45 6.60 5.42
CA ILE A 58 12.88 7.25 4.25
C ILE A 58 11.48 7.81 4.53
N VAL A 59 10.65 7.10 5.30
CA VAL A 59 9.31 7.59 5.66
C VAL A 59 9.42 8.89 6.46
N LYS A 60 10.28 8.95 7.48
CA LYS A 60 10.50 10.16 8.27
C LYS A 60 10.94 11.33 7.40
N ARG A 61 11.87 11.10 6.48
CA ARG A 61 12.35 12.13 5.56
C ARG A 61 11.25 12.62 4.62
N LEU A 62 10.53 11.72 3.95
CA LEU A 62 9.47 12.11 3.03
C LEU A 62 8.26 12.75 3.75
N GLU A 63 8.01 12.39 5.01
CA GLU A 63 7.01 13.05 5.86
C GLU A 63 7.41 14.50 6.17
N GLN A 64 8.67 14.72 6.58
CA GLN A 64 9.21 16.07 6.84
C GLN A 64 9.21 16.94 5.57
N GLU A 65 9.45 16.34 4.41
CA GLU A 65 9.41 17.03 3.11
C GLU A 65 7.97 17.21 2.56
N GLY A 66 6.94 16.66 3.21
CA GLY A 66 5.55 16.73 2.74
C GLY A 66 5.29 15.96 1.44
N LYS A 67 6.11 14.94 1.14
CA LYS A 67 6.10 14.18 -0.13
C LYS A 67 5.40 12.82 -0.06
N LEU A 68 4.84 12.43 1.09
CA LEU A 68 4.09 11.18 1.23
C LEU A 68 2.59 11.35 0.93
N TRP A 69 1.96 12.38 1.49
CA TRP A 69 0.52 12.62 1.31
C TRP A 69 0.15 14.10 1.28
N HIS A 70 -1.05 14.35 0.79
CA HIS A 70 -1.79 15.60 0.98
C HIS A 70 -3.08 15.36 1.73
N GLU A 71 -3.48 16.30 2.57
CA GLU A 71 -4.80 16.28 3.19
C GLU A 71 -5.83 16.75 2.16
N THR A 72 -6.93 16.02 2.03
CA THR A 72 -7.99 16.30 1.06
C THR A 72 -9.34 16.16 1.74
N GLU A 73 -10.20 17.13 1.55
CA GLU A 73 -11.56 17.08 2.04
C GLU A 73 -12.46 16.38 1.01
N ILE A 74 -13.17 15.32 1.43
CA ILE A 74 -14.16 14.65 0.60
C ILE A 74 -15.56 14.81 1.18
N LYS A 75 -16.54 14.97 0.28
CA LYS A 75 -17.97 14.95 0.62
C LYS A 75 -18.53 13.58 0.29
N ILE A 76 -18.89 12.83 1.32
CA ILE A 76 -19.53 11.53 1.19
C ILE A 76 -21.04 11.77 1.18
N GLY A 77 -21.61 11.81 -0.02
CA GLY A 77 -23.05 11.91 -0.22
C GLY A 77 -23.73 10.54 -0.09
N LEU A 78 -24.88 10.51 0.59
CA LEU A 78 -25.86 9.45 0.39
C LEU A 78 -26.76 9.91 -0.76
N HIS A 79 -26.95 9.05 -1.76
CA HIS A 79 -27.70 9.41 -2.95
C HIS A 79 -29.08 10.01 -2.58
N PRO A 80 -29.51 11.09 -3.27
CA PRO A 80 -30.82 11.67 -3.04
C PRO A 80 -31.91 10.61 -3.27
N PRO A 81 -33.01 10.67 -2.51
CA PRO A 81 -34.09 9.71 -2.64
C PRO A 81 -34.74 9.84 -4.02
N SER A 82 -35.16 8.71 -4.60
CA SER A 82 -35.80 8.66 -5.91
C SER A 82 -37.11 9.46 -5.99
N VAL A 83 -37.78 9.67 -4.85
CA VAL A 83 -39.05 10.36 -4.67
C VAL A 83 -38.95 11.18 -3.38
N ASN A 84 -39.46 12.41 -3.39
CA ASN A 84 -39.45 13.30 -2.23
C ASN A 84 -40.86 13.92 -2.00
N GLU A 85 -41.00 14.74 -0.96
CA GLU A 85 -42.29 15.36 -0.57
C GLU A 85 -42.87 16.31 -1.63
N GLN A 86 -42.05 16.78 -2.57
CA GLN A 86 -42.46 17.67 -3.66
C GLN A 86 -42.75 16.92 -4.97
N THR A 87 -42.57 15.59 -5.00
CA THR A 87 -42.82 14.78 -6.20
C THR A 87 -44.32 14.71 -6.46
N THR A 88 -44.75 15.11 -7.66
CA THR A 88 -46.18 15.07 -8.07
C THR A 88 -46.47 13.95 -9.05
N LYS A 89 -45.43 13.42 -9.69
CA LYS A 89 -45.51 12.36 -10.69
C LYS A 89 -44.31 11.44 -10.56
N ILE A 90 -44.57 10.15 -10.68
CA ILE A 90 -43.53 9.12 -10.64
C ILE A 90 -43.56 8.25 -11.90
N TYR A 91 -42.38 7.79 -12.28
CA TYR A 91 -42.14 6.85 -13.37
C TYR A 91 -41.58 5.57 -12.76
N ILE A 92 -42.25 4.44 -13.00
CA ILE A 92 -41.97 3.15 -12.38
C ILE A 92 -41.53 2.15 -13.44
N CYS A 93 -40.35 1.57 -13.26
CA CYS A 93 -39.89 0.44 -14.05
C CYS A 93 -40.72 -0.80 -13.69
N PRO A 94 -41.46 -1.40 -14.64
CA PRO A 94 -42.39 -2.50 -14.35
C PRO A 94 -41.66 -3.81 -14.05
N PHE A 95 -40.38 -3.92 -14.40
CA PHE A 95 -39.57 -5.11 -14.19
C PHE A 95 -38.98 -5.13 -12.77
N THR A 96 -38.30 -4.04 -12.40
CA THR A 96 -37.57 -3.95 -11.12
C THR A 96 -38.35 -3.25 -9.99
N GLY A 97 -39.47 -2.60 -10.31
CA GLY A 97 -40.17 -1.70 -9.38
C GLY A 97 -39.43 -0.40 -9.06
N LYS A 98 -38.26 -0.13 -9.67
CA LYS A 98 -37.49 1.10 -9.46
C LYS A 98 -38.29 2.33 -9.90
N VAL A 99 -38.28 3.37 -9.06
CA VAL A 99 -39.07 4.58 -9.24
C VAL A 99 -38.19 5.80 -9.49
N PHE A 100 -38.69 6.74 -10.28
CA PHE A 100 -38.08 8.03 -10.61
C PHE A 100 -39.13 9.12 -10.43
N GLY A 101 -38.88 10.11 -9.57
CA GLY A 101 -39.74 11.28 -9.41
C GLY A 101 -39.52 12.32 -10.50
N ASP A 102 -40.57 13.06 -10.83
CA ASP A 102 -40.57 14.18 -11.78
C ASP A 102 -39.61 15.32 -11.43
N ASN A 103 -39.24 15.45 -10.16
CA ASN A 103 -38.41 16.53 -9.63
C ASN A 103 -37.07 16.07 -9.04
N THR A 104 -36.78 14.76 -9.04
CA THR A 104 -35.53 14.21 -8.44
C THR A 104 -34.42 13.99 -9.45
N HIS A 105 -34.71 14.13 -10.75
CA HIS A 105 -33.75 13.96 -11.84
C HIS A 105 -33.84 15.16 -12.80
N PRO A 106 -32.73 15.59 -13.42
CA PRO A 106 -32.76 16.68 -14.41
C PRO A 106 -33.69 16.39 -15.60
N SER A 107 -33.77 15.12 -16.03
CA SER A 107 -34.74 14.61 -17.00
C SER A 107 -35.25 13.23 -16.55
N PRO A 108 -36.41 13.18 -15.86
CA PRO A 108 -36.96 11.94 -15.31
C PRO A 108 -37.31 10.90 -16.38
N LEU A 109 -37.84 11.36 -17.53
CA LEU A 109 -38.17 10.51 -18.67
C LEU A 109 -36.92 9.85 -19.23
N ASP A 110 -35.86 10.61 -19.49
CA ASP A 110 -34.62 10.04 -20.03
C ASP A 110 -33.98 9.07 -19.03
N ALA A 111 -34.04 9.39 -17.73
CA ALA A 111 -33.52 8.54 -16.67
C ALA A 111 -34.21 7.17 -16.64
N ILE A 112 -35.54 7.12 -16.74
CA ILE A 112 -36.26 5.85 -16.79
C ILE A 112 -36.08 5.14 -18.13
N TYR A 113 -36.02 5.86 -19.25
CA TYR A 113 -35.74 5.27 -20.56
C TYR A 113 -34.37 4.59 -20.62
N ASP A 114 -33.33 5.23 -20.07
CA ASP A 114 -31.99 4.62 -19.97
C ASP A 114 -31.99 3.40 -19.05
N TRP A 115 -32.68 3.50 -17.91
CA TRP A 115 -32.80 2.39 -16.96
C TRP A 115 -33.47 1.17 -17.58
N VAL A 116 -34.65 1.32 -18.19
CA VAL A 116 -35.40 0.19 -18.78
C VAL A 116 -34.63 -0.44 -19.95
N SER A 117 -33.84 0.37 -20.68
CA SER A 117 -32.99 -0.11 -21.78
C SER A 117 -31.85 -1.02 -21.29
N LYS A 118 -31.30 -0.75 -20.10
CA LYS A 118 -30.18 -1.49 -19.49
C LYS A 118 -30.62 -2.51 -18.43
N CYS A 119 -31.89 -2.50 -18.05
CA CYS A 119 -32.44 -3.30 -16.96
C CYS A 119 -32.18 -4.80 -17.17
N PRO A 120 -31.45 -5.48 -16.28
CA PRO A 120 -31.12 -6.89 -16.43
C PRO A 120 -32.35 -7.80 -16.35
N GLU A 121 -33.35 -7.41 -15.54
CA GLU A 121 -34.61 -8.15 -15.36
C GLU A 121 -35.61 -7.95 -16.52
N ASN A 122 -35.32 -7.04 -17.46
CA ASN A 122 -36.14 -6.85 -18.65
C ASN A 122 -35.75 -7.89 -19.72
N THR A 123 -36.54 -8.96 -19.81
CA THR A 123 -36.39 -10.04 -20.79
C THR A 123 -37.25 -9.83 -22.05
N GLU A 124 -38.15 -8.84 -22.04
CA GLU A 124 -39.06 -8.57 -23.14
C GLU A 124 -38.33 -7.87 -24.30
N ARG A 125 -38.52 -8.38 -25.52
CA ARG A 125 -37.89 -7.83 -26.73
C ARG A 125 -38.89 -7.63 -27.87
N VAL A 126 -38.70 -6.55 -28.61
CA VAL A 126 -39.41 -6.25 -29.87
C VAL A 126 -38.36 -5.87 -30.90
N GLY A 127 -38.32 -6.58 -32.05
CA GLY A 127 -37.31 -6.36 -33.08
C GLY A 127 -35.86 -6.59 -32.60
N GLY A 128 -35.65 -7.49 -31.63
CA GLY A 128 -34.34 -7.77 -31.05
C GLY A 128 -33.88 -6.80 -29.96
N LEU A 129 -34.54 -5.65 -29.80
CA LEU A 129 -34.25 -4.64 -28.78
C LEU A 129 -35.13 -4.84 -27.54
N LYS A 130 -34.62 -4.49 -26.36
CA LYS A 130 -35.40 -4.53 -25.11
C LYS A 130 -36.57 -3.55 -25.18
N VAL A 131 -37.74 -3.97 -24.71
CA VAL A 131 -38.95 -3.14 -24.67
C VAL A 131 -38.75 -1.99 -23.70
N LYS A 132 -39.00 -0.76 -24.16
CA LYS A 132 -38.83 0.48 -23.38
C LYS A 132 -40.18 1.00 -22.87
N ARG A 133 -40.83 0.21 -22.01
CA ARG A 133 -42.09 0.59 -21.37
C ARG A 133 -41.90 0.86 -19.89
N PHE A 134 -42.64 1.81 -19.36
CA PHE A 134 -42.72 2.10 -17.94
C PHE A 134 -44.10 2.59 -17.55
N PHE A 135 -44.42 2.43 -16.27
CA PHE A 135 -45.67 2.90 -15.70
C PHE A 135 -45.50 4.34 -15.21
N ILE A 136 -46.51 5.18 -15.42
CA ILE A 136 -46.53 6.57 -14.95
C ILE A 136 -47.68 6.66 -13.96
N SER A 137 -47.42 7.16 -12.75
CA SER A 137 -48.44 7.39 -11.73
C SER A 137 -48.39 8.84 -11.25
N GLU A 138 -49.57 9.44 -11.12
CA GLU A 138 -49.82 10.72 -10.45
C GLU A 138 -50.64 10.49 -9.15
N ASP A 139 -50.84 9.23 -8.75
CA ASP A 139 -51.61 8.86 -7.56
C ASP A 139 -50.86 9.25 -6.28
N PRO A 140 -51.39 10.19 -5.47
CA PRO A 140 -50.73 10.63 -4.23
C PRO A 140 -50.48 9.50 -3.24
N GLU A 141 -51.36 8.50 -3.14
CA GLU A 141 -51.19 7.40 -2.18
C GLU A 141 -49.99 6.51 -2.57
N VAL A 142 -49.87 6.21 -3.87
CA VAL A 142 -48.74 5.46 -4.41
C VAL A 142 -47.45 6.24 -4.25
N ILE A 143 -47.45 7.55 -4.56
CA ILE A 143 -46.28 8.43 -4.43
C ILE A 143 -45.81 8.49 -2.96
N GLN A 144 -46.72 8.66 -2.00
CA GLN A 144 -46.41 8.66 -0.57
C GLN A 144 -45.79 7.33 -0.12
N GLY A 145 -46.20 6.21 -0.70
CA GLY A 145 -45.60 4.90 -0.45
C GLY A 145 -44.10 4.81 -0.82
N TYR A 146 -43.64 5.61 -1.79
CA TYR A 146 -42.26 5.62 -2.28
C TYR A 146 -41.37 6.71 -1.65
N ILE A 147 -41.95 7.68 -0.94
CA ILE A 147 -41.16 8.68 -0.20
C ILE A 147 -40.40 7.95 0.90
N ALA A 148 -39.07 8.18 0.95
CA ALA A 148 -38.23 7.60 1.98
C ALA A 148 -38.75 8.03 3.36
N LYS A 149 -39.22 7.06 4.17
CA LYS A 149 -39.76 7.30 5.51
C LYS A 149 -38.75 7.91 6.49
N THR A 150 -37.47 7.87 6.14
CA THR A 150 -36.37 8.49 6.87
C THR A 150 -35.70 9.54 5.99
N LYS A 151 -35.47 10.74 6.56
CA LYS A 151 -34.74 11.80 5.85
C LYS A 151 -33.35 11.27 5.43
N PRO A 152 -32.90 11.55 4.20
CA PRO A 152 -31.54 11.22 3.78
C PRO A 152 -30.56 11.85 4.77
N LYS A 153 -29.57 11.08 5.25
CA LYS A 153 -28.57 11.67 6.15
C LYS A 153 -27.80 12.73 5.36
N ALA A 154 -27.53 13.85 6.02
CA ALA A 154 -26.73 14.92 5.45
C ALA A 154 -25.38 14.36 4.94
N PRO A 155 -24.85 14.88 3.82
CA PRO A 155 -23.54 14.48 3.33
C PRO A 155 -22.50 14.69 4.43
N ILE A 156 -21.67 13.68 4.65
CA ILE A 156 -20.62 13.72 5.66
C ILE A 156 -19.37 14.24 4.98
N THR A 157 -18.82 15.32 5.52
CA THR A 157 -17.53 15.84 5.08
C THR A 157 -16.43 15.20 5.92
N LYS A 158 -15.41 14.65 5.28
CA LYS A 158 -14.32 13.95 5.95
C LYS A 158 -12.99 14.33 5.33
N ILE A 159 -12.00 14.60 6.18
CA ILE A 159 -10.60 14.74 5.77
C ILE A 159 -10.02 13.35 5.54
N VAL A 160 -9.44 13.14 4.37
CA VAL A 160 -8.72 11.93 3.96
C VAL A 160 -7.31 12.32 3.50
N TYR A 161 -6.45 11.32 3.34
CA TYR A 161 -5.05 11.49 2.94
C TYR A 161 -4.87 10.93 1.53
N SER A 162 -4.53 11.78 0.57
CA SER A 162 -4.21 11.37 -0.80
C SER A 162 -2.72 11.09 -0.93
N SER A 163 -2.35 9.90 -1.41
CA SER A 163 -0.96 9.54 -1.68
C SER A 163 -0.39 10.39 -2.83
N VAL A 164 0.77 10.99 -2.61
CA VAL A 164 1.50 11.78 -3.63
C VAL A 164 1.94 10.92 -4.81
N LEU A 165 2.04 9.59 -4.63
CA LEU A 165 2.59 8.68 -5.63
C LEU A 165 1.57 8.23 -6.67
N ASN A 166 0.32 7.98 -6.25
CA ASN A 166 -0.71 7.40 -7.11
C ASN A 166 -2.09 8.04 -6.94
N GLY A 167 -2.25 9.04 -6.06
CA GLY A 167 -3.52 9.71 -5.78
C GLY A 167 -4.53 8.88 -4.97
N LYS A 168 -4.19 7.65 -4.54
CA LYS A 168 -5.07 6.78 -3.75
C LYS A 168 -5.42 7.48 -2.43
N LEU A 169 -6.69 7.40 -2.05
CA LEU A 169 -7.22 8.02 -0.83
C LEU A 169 -7.21 7.03 0.34
N PHE A 170 -6.74 7.49 1.48
CA PHE A 170 -6.66 6.73 2.73
C PHE A 170 -7.39 7.47 3.83
N ASN A 171 -7.99 6.71 4.75
CA ASN A 171 -8.65 7.26 5.93
C ASN A 171 -7.66 7.69 7.04
N SER A 172 -6.37 7.34 6.94
CA SER A 172 -5.33 7.66 7.92
C SER A 172 -3.95 7.80 7.27
N LYS A 173 -3.05 8.57 7.93
CA LYS A 173 -1.63 8.68 7.54
C LYS A 173 -0.92 7.33 7.58
N ALA A 174 -1.21 6.52 8.62
CA ALA A 174 -0.66 5.17 8.75
C ALA A 174 -1.01 4.27 7.56
N GLY A 175 -2.22 4.42 6.99
CA GLY A 175 -2.61 3.72 5.78
C GLY A 175 -1.73 4.07 4.57
N VAL A 176 -1.41 5.36 4.40
CA VAL A 176 -0.49 5.81 3.34
C VAL A 176 0.91 5.25 3.56
N ILE A 177 1.42 5.32 4.79
CA ILE A 177 2.77 4.83 5.14
C ILE A 177 2.89 3.32 4.90
N ASN A 178 1.89 2.55 5.29
CA ASN A 178 1.90 1.10 5.09
C ASN A 178 1.85 0.75 3.59
N ASP A 179 1.00 1.43 2.81
CA ASP A 179 0.95 1.25 1.36
C ASP A 179 2.28 1.64 0.71
N PHE A 180 2.91 2.71 1.18
CA PHE A 180 4.24 3.14 0.74
C PHE A 180 5.30 2.06 0.97
N LYS A 181 5.42 1.58 2.21
CA LYS A 181 6.41 0.58 2.61
C LYS A 181 6.27 -0.73 1.84
N GLN A 182 5.04 -1.18 1.59
CA GLN A 182 4.80 -2.46 0.93
C GLN A 182 4.94 -2.41 -0.60
N ASN A 183 4.60 -1.28 -1.23
CA ASN A 183 4.45 -1.25 -2.69
C ASN A 183 5.51 -0.41 -3.41
N TYR A 184 6.26 0.44 -2.71
CA TYR A 184 7.17 1.41 -3.33
C TYR A 184 8.62 1.29 -2.87
N LEU A 185 8.90 0.39 -1.93
CA LEU A 185 10.24 0.08 -1.45
C LEU A 185 10.62 -1.32 -1.90
N LYS A 186 11.88 -1.49 -2.31
CA LYS A 186 12.45 -2.81 -2.59
C LYS A 186 13.50 -3.10 -1.53
N HIS A 187 13.36 -4.22 -0.82
CA HIS A 187 14.32 -4.65 0.18
C HIS A 187 15.62 -5.14 -0.47
N PHE A 188 16.74 -4.85 0.17
CA PHE A 188 18.08 -5.24 -0.20
C PHE A 188 18.80 -5.80 1.04
N SER A 189 19.58 -6.85 0.86
CA SER A 189 20.60 -7.24 1.82
C SER A 189 21.82 -6.32 1.73
N LEU A 190 22.63 -6.26 2.78
CA LEU A 190 23.85 -5.45 2.79
C LEU A 190 24.85 -5.91 1.71
N MET A 191 24.85 -7.20 1.38
CA MET A 191 25.60 -7.78 0.25
C MET A 191 25.12 -7.22 -1.10
N GLU A 192 23.81 -7.12 -1.33
CA GLU A 192 23.26 -6.53 -2.55
C GLU A 192 23.53 -5.02 -2.63
N VAL A 193 23.57 -4.33 -1.48
CA VAL A 193 23.94 -2.90 -1.41
C VAL A 193 25.41 -2.68 -1.79
N GLN A 194 26.32 -3.59 -1.45
CA GLN A 194 27.73 -3.49 -1.87
C GLN A 194 27.90 -3.75 -3.38
N ASN A 195 27.13 -4.70 -3.93
CA ASN A 195 27.30 -5.16 -5.32
C ASN A 195 26.55 -4.32 -6.36
N GLN A 196 25.76 -3.32 -5.94
CA GLN A 196 25.02 -2.45 -6.85
C GLN A 196 25.86 -1.23 -7.26
N ASN A 197 25.77 -0.84 -8.54
CA ASN A 197 26.46 0.34 -9.08
C ASN A 197 25.50 1.41 -9.65
N ASN A 198 24.18 1.15 -9.59
CA ASN A 198 23.17 1.93 -10.31
C ASN A 198 22.38 2.89 -9.41
N TYR A 199 22.58 2.80 -8.10
CA TYR A 199 21.81 3.53 -7.10
C TYR A 199 22.75 4.26 -6.14
N GLU A 200 22.32 5.43 -5.70
CA GLU A 200 23.03 6.17 -4.66
C GLU A 200 22.73 5.55 -3.30
N ILE A 201 23.72 5.47 -2.42
CA ILE A 201 23.50 5.11 -1.01
C ILE A 201 23.32 6.42 -0.25
N GLU A 202 22.30 6.50 0.59
CA GLU A 202 22.09 7.64 1.48
C GLU A 202 23.36 7.87 2.34
N THR A 203 23.73 9.14 2.53
CA THR A 203 25.03 9.54 3.10
C THR A 203 25.28 8.99 4.50
N HIS A 204 24.28 9.03 5.38
CA HIS A 204 24.39 8.46 6.73
C HIS A 204 24.59 6.95 6.66
N PHE A 205 23.82 6.26 5.81
CA PHE A 205 23.96 4.83 5.63
C PHE A 205 25.31 4.42 5.02
N LEU A 206 25.80 5.18 4.03
CA LEU A 206 27.12 4.96 3.44
C LEU A 206 28.23 5.13 4.48
N THR A 207 28.14 6.17 5.30
CA THR A 207 29.08 6.43 6.39
C THR A 207 29.08 5.28 7.40
N PHE A 208 27.90 4.75 7.72
CA PHE A 208 27.76 3.58 8.57
C PHE A 208 28.46 2.36 7.97
N ILE A 209 28.23 2.05 6.69
CA ILE A 209 28.86 0.90 6.00
C ILE A 209 30.38 1.05 6.02
N GLN A 210 30.91 2.23 5.66
CA GLN A 210 32.35 2.49 5.61
C GLN A 210 33.02 2.35 6.99
N LYS A 211 32.33 2.78 8.06
CA LYS A 211 32.82 2.63 9.43
C LYS A 211 32.90 1.16 9.86
N HIS A 212 31.99 0.32 9.37
CA HIS A 212 31.91 -1.09 9.76
C HIS A 212 32.74 -2.00 8.84
N LEU A 213 33.05 -1.62 7.60
CA LEU A 213 33.93 -2.35 6.69
C LEU A 213 35.44 -2.08 6.89
N ALA A 214 35.82 -1.56 8.06
CA ALA A 214 37.24 -1.34 8.38
C ALA A 214 37.96 -2.66 8.69
N GLU A 215 39.23 -2.76 8.32
CA GLU A 215 40.04 -3.98 8.44
C GLU A 215 40.08 -4.51 9.88
N ASP A 216 40.27 -3.62 10.85
CA ASP A 216 40.28 -3.95 12.28
C ASP A 216 38.99 -4.62 12.75
N ARG A 217 37.84 -4.27 12.15
CA ARG A 217 36.54 -4.86 12.46
C ARG A 217 36.38 -6.25 11.85
N ILE A 218 36.86 -6.43 10.63
CA ILE A 218 36.84 -7.73 9.95
C ILE A 218 37.78 -8.70 10.68
N THR A 219 38.98 -8.26 11.05
CA THR A 219 39.92 -9.05 11.86
C THR A 219 39.29 -9.47 13.19
N ALA A 220 38.68 -8.53 13.92
CA ALA A 220 38.03 -8.85 15.19
C ALA A 220 36.86 -9.84 15.04
N PHE A 221 36.16 -9.81 13.91
CA PHE A 221 35.12 -10.80 13.59
C PHE A 221 35.70 -12.19 13.32
N VAL A 222 36.77 -12.29 12.54
CA VAL A 222 37.45 -13.57 12.27
C VAL A 222 38.01 -14.16 13.56
N GLU A 223 38.65 -13.35 14.41
CA GLU A 223 39.14 -13.78 15.72
C GLU A 223 37.99 -14.31 16.60
N ALA A 224 36.85 -13.62 16.61
CA ALA A 224 35.68 -14.06 17.38
C ALA A 224 35.05 -15.36 16.86
N LEU A 225 35.12 -15.61 15.55
CA LEU A 225 34.70 -16.88 14.96
C LEU A 225 35.70 -18.02 15.22
N ALA A 226 37.00 -17.72 15.19
CA ALA A 226 38.05 -18.71 15.45
C ALA A 226 37.97 -19.30 16.87
N ASP A 227 37.42 -18.53 17.83
CA ASP A 227 37.14 -19.00 19.20
C ASP A 227 35.98 -20.01 19.28
N GLN A 228 35.30 -20.32 18.16
CA GLN A 228 34.16 -21.23 18.10
C GLN A 228 34.47 -22.42 17.17
N GLU A 229 34.57 -23.62 17.72
CA GLU A 229 34.94 -24.85 16.98
C GLU A 229 34.07 -25.11 15.73
N GLU A 230 32.80 -24.71 15.78
CA GLU A 230 31.84 -24.89 14.67
C GLU A 230 32.19 -24.05 13.42
N PHE A 231 32.95 -22.96 13.59
CA PHE A 231 33.32 -22.06 12.49
C PHE A 231 34.74 -22.27 11.96
N THR A 232 35.55 -23.10 12.63
CA THR A 232 36.95 -23.38 12.25
C THR A 232 37.12 -23.72 10.77
N PRO A 233 36.31 -24.61 10.15
CA PRO A 233 36.49 -24.95 8.73
C PRO A 233 36.32 -23.76 7.77
N PHE A 234 35.47 -22.80 8.13
CA PHE A 234 35.23 -21.60 7.31
C PHE A 234 36.33 -20.56 7.53
N VAL A 235 36.83 -20.43 8.76
CA VAL A 235 37.93 -19.52 9.08
C VAL A 235 39.21 -19.95 8.37
N GLU A 236 39.53 -21.25 8.40
CA GLU A 236 40.69 -21.81 7.68
C GLU A 236 40.60 -21.51 6.18
N GLN A 237 39.43 -21.71 5.57
CA GLN A 237 39.19 -21.42 4.16
C GLN A 237 39.41 -19.95 3.77
N TRP A 238 39.19 -18.99 4.69
CA TRP A 238 39.40 -17.56 4.39
C TRP A 238 40.83 -17.08 4.62
N LEU A 239 41.64 -17.86 5.35
CA LEU A 239 43.03 -17.55 5.67
C LEU A 239 44.01 -18.20 4.68
N GLU A 240 43.58 -19.23 3.94
CA GLU A 240 44.28 -19.81 2.79
C GLU A 240 44.22 -18.92 1.53
#